data_AF-A0AAU4N9M7-F1
#
_entry.id   AF-A0AAU4N9M7-F1
#
_cell.length_a   1.000
_cell.length_b   1.000
_cell.length_c   1.000
_cell.angle_alpha   90.00
_cell.angle_beta   90.00
_cell.angle_gamma   90.00
#
_symmetry.space_group_name_H-M   'P 1'
#
loop_
_entity.id
_entity.type
_entity.pdbx_description
1 polymer ?
#
loop_
_entity_poly.entity_id
_entity_poly.type
_entity_poly.pdbx_seq_one_letter_code
_entity_poly.pdbx_strand_id
1 'polypeptide(L)' 'MLLAHPAVLKDLVEEYETLRALHAEKGRHAVRQRMEDVAYTLCVSTGTRDVDAALIAARHRLPGARPEDDSLVAAG' A
#
# COMPACT_ATOMS: atom_id res chain seq x y z
N MET A 1 12.77 8.17 8.60
CA MET A 1 11.68 7.71 7.71
C MET A 1 10.84 6.70 8.47
N LEU A 2 9.53 6.92 8.56
CA LEU A 2 8.62 5.94 9.14
C LEU A 2 8.51 4.79 8.12
N LEU A 3 9.20 3.68 8.37
CA LEU A 3 8.91 2.45 7.64
C LEU A 3 7.54 1.98 8.15
N ALA A 4 6.51 2.11 7.32
CA ALA A 4 5.20 1.58 7.65
C ALA A 4 5.32 0.09 7.94
N HIS A 5 4.65 -0.36 9.01
CA HIS A 5 4.61 -1.77 9.37
C HIS A 5 4.09 -2.60 8.19
N PRO A 6 4.64 -3.79 7.87
CA PRO A 6 4.27 -4.55 6.68
C PRO A 6 2.77 -4.82 6.53
N ALA A 7 2.02 -4.98 7.64
CA ALA A 7 0.57 -5.11 7.57
C ALA A 7 -0.12 -3.86 7.01
N VAL A 8 0.32 -2.66 7.42
CA VAL A 8 -0.23 -1.38 6.91
C VAL A 8 0.10 -1.20 5.43
N LEU A 9 1.30 -1.59 4.99
CA LEU A 9 1.67 -1.59 3.58
C LEU A 9 0.79 -2.53 2.75
N LYS A 10 0.42 -3.69 3.30
CA LYS A 10 -0.47 -4.64 2.63
C LYS A 10 -1.86 -4.03 2.42
N ASP A 11 -2.43 -3.47 3.48
CA ASP A 11 -3.77 -2.87 3.44
C ASP A 11 -3.83 -1.70 2.46
N LEU A 12 -2.78 -0.86 2.40
CA LEU A 12 -2.69 0.25 1.44
C LEU A 12 -2.62 -0.23 -0.01
N VAL A 13 -1.90 -1.32 -0.29
CA VAL A 13 -1.85 -1.91 -1.64
C VAL A 13 -3.22 -2.44 -2.05
N GLU A 14 -3.88 -3.20 -1.17
CA GLU A 14 -5.21 -3.77 -1.42
C GLU A 14 -6.28 -2.67 -1.61
N GLU A 15 -6.24 -1.60 -0.80
CA GLU A 15 -7.14 -0.46 -0.95
C GLU A 15 -6.91 0.27 -2.28
N TYR A 16 -5.65 0.52 -2.66
CA TYR A 16 -5.34 1.16 -3.95
C TYR A 16 -5.87 0.35 -5.13
N GLU A 17 -5.65 -0.97 -5.14
CA GLU A 17 -6.12 -1.85 -6.21
C GLU A 17 -7.64 -1.88 -6.30
N THR A 18 -8.33 -1.92 -5.15
CA THR A 18 -9.79 -1.86 -5.08
C THR A 18 -10.32 -0.53 -5.63
N LEU A 19 -9.71 0.59 -5.21
CA LEU A 19 -10.09 1.93 -5.69
C LEU A 19 -9.83 2.08 -7.19
N ARG A 20 -8.73 1.51 -7.70
CA ARG A 20 -8.40 1.51 -9.13
C ARG A 20 -9.44 0.74 -9.95
N ALA A 21 -9.88 -0.42 -9.47
CA ALA A 21 -10.97 -1.17 -10.10
C ALA A 21 -12.29 -0.38 -10.09
N LEU A 22 -12.65 0.20 -8.94
CA LEU A 22 -13.86 1.02 -8.81
C LEU A 22 -13.83 2.31 -9.67
N HIS A 23 -12.64 2.91 -9.82
CA HIS A 23 -12.46 4.09 -10.66
C HIS A 23 -12.67 3.74 -12.14
N ALA A 24 -12.13 2.61 -12.60
CA ALA A 24 -12.30 2.12 -13.96
C ALA A 24 -13.79 1.86 -14.29
N GLU A 25 -14.57 1.37 -13.32
CA GLU A 25 -15.99 1.08 -13.53
C GLU A 25 -16.92 2.30 -13.42
N LYS A 26 -16.66 3.21 -12.47
CA LYS A 26 -17.64 4.23 -12.05
C LYS A 26 -17.16 5.68 -12.17
N GLY A 27 -15.88 5.94 -12.43
CA GLY A 27 -15.35 7.27 -12.76
C GLY A 27 -15.70 8.41 -11.80
N ARG A 28 -15.95 8.14 -10.50
CA ARG A 28 -16.40 9.17 -9.54
C ARG A 28 -15.21 9.98 -8.99
N HIS A 29 -15.38 11.31 -8.91
CA HIS A 29 -14.37 12.22 -8.35
C HIS A 29 -13.93 11.85 -6.92
N ALA A 30 -14.86 11.43 -6.06
CA ALA A 30 -14.54 11.00 -4.70
C ALA A 30 -13.65 9.73 -4.65
N VAL A 31 -13.84 8.81 -5.60
CA VAL A 31 -13.01 7.59 -5.71
C VAL A 31 -11.61 7.96 -6.19
N ARG A 32 -11.53 8.90 -7.15
CA ARG A 32 -10.26 9.43 -7.65
C ARG A 32 -9.45 10.10 -6.54
N GLN A 33 -10.07 10.99 -5.77
CA GLN A 33 -9.39 11.69 -4.69
C GLN A 33 -8.85 10.71 -3.64
N ARG A 34 -9.66 9.74 -3.23
CA ARG A 34 -9.20 8.72 -2.28
C ARG A 34 -8.09 7.83 -2.85
N MET A 35 -8.14 7.53 -4.15
CA MET A 35 -7.07 6.80 -4.83
C MET A 35 -5.75 7.60 -4.86
N GLU A 36 -5.83 8.91 -5.07
CA GLU A 36 -4.67 9.82 -5.02
C GLU A 36 -4.08 9.91 -3.61
N ASP A 37 -4.91 9.95 -2.56
CA ASP A 37 -4.47 9.96 -1.16
C ASP A 37 -3.72 8.67 -0.76
N VAL A 38 -4.25 7.51 -1.18
CA VAL A 38 -3.60 6.21 -0.95
C VAL A 38 -2.29 6.11 -1.73
N ALA A 39 -2.27 6.57 -2.99
CA ALA A 39 -1.05 6.61 -3.80
C ALA A 39 0.03 7.49 -3.15
N TYR A 40 -0.34 8.67 -2.66
CA TYR A 40 0.58 9.55 -1.94
C TYR A 40 1.17 8.87 -0.70
N THR A 41 0.33 8.21 0.09
CA THR A 41 0.74 7.48 1.29
C THR A 41 1.70 6.34 0.96
N LEU A 42 1.44 5.59 -0.11
CA LEU A 42 2.33 4.53 -0.61
C LEU A 42 3.69 5.10 -1.04
N CYS A 43 3.71 6.20 -1.80
CA CYS A 43 4.94 6.85 -2.23
C CYS A 43 5.81 7.28 -1.03
N VAL A 44 5.22 7.94 -0.03
CA VAL A 44 5.92 8.38 1.18
C VAL A 44 6.43 7.18 2.00
N SER A 45 5.60 6.16 2.19
CA SER A 45 5.93 4.98 3.02
C SER A 45 6.99 4.07 2.38
N THR A 46 7.08 4.09 1.05
CA THR A 46 8.07 3.31 0.29
C THR A 46 9.31 4.11 -0.08
N GLY A 47 9.26 5.44 0.04
CA GLY A 47 10.35 6.35 -0.37
C GLY A 47 10.47 6.51 -1.88
N THR A 48 9.35 6.39 -2.60
CA THR A 48 9.29 6.48 -4.07
C THR A 48 8.56 7.75 -4.50
N ARG A 49 8.64 8.07 -5.80
CA ARG A 49 8.04 9.28 -6.40
C ARG A 49 6.83 8.98 -7.29
N ASP A 50 6.55 7.70 -7.53
CA ASP A 50 5.55 7.22 -8.46
C ASP A 50 4.82 6.02 -7.85
N VAL A 51 3.52 5.93 -8.09
CA VAL A 51 2.66 4.90 -7.49
C VAL A 51 2.97 3.50 -8.01
N ASP A 52 3.36 3.33 -9.27
CA ASP A 52 3.76 2.03 -9.80
C ASP A 52 5.07 1.57 -9.14
N ALA A 53 6.02 2.49 -8.97
CA ALA A 53 7.25 2.22 -8.22
C ALA A 53 6.96 1.90 -6.75
N ALA A 54 6.01 2.61 -6.13
CA ALA A 54 5.57 2.37 -4.76
C ALA A 54 4.96 0.97 -4.60
N LEU A 55 4.09 0.55 -5.52
CA LEU A 55 3.45 -0.76 -5.51
C LEU A 55 4.49 -1.89 -5.63
N ILE A 56 5.46 -1.75 -6.52
CA ILE A 56 6.57 -2.70 -6.67
C ILE A 56 7.37 -2.79 -5.36
N ALA A 57 7.79 -1.65 -4.82
CA ALA A 57 8.56 -1.59 -3.57
C ALA A 57 7.78 -2.15 -2.38
N ALA A 58 6.48 -1.88 -2.29
CA ALA A 58 5.60 -2.42 -1.26
C ALA A 58 5.51 -3.95 -1.36
N ARG A 59 5.25 -4.50 -2.56
CA ARG A 59 5.16 -5.94 -2.79
C ARG A 59 6.44 -6.69 -2.43
N HIS A 60 7.61 -6.10 -2.67
CA HIS A 60 8.90 -6.66 -2.25
C HIS A 60 9.08 -6.72 -0.73
N ARG A 61 8.38 -5.89 0.04
CA ARG A 61 8.44 -5.85 1.51
C ARG A 61 7.37 -6.72 2.19
N LEU A 62 6.43 -7.29 1.43
CA LEU A 62 5.34 -8.09 1.99
C LEU A 62 5.75 -9.56 2.20
N PRO A 63 5.37 -10.17 3.34
CA PRO A 63 5.76 -11.53 3.73
C PRO A 63 5.11 -12.65 2.87
N GLY A 64 4.49 -12.33 1.74
CA GLY A 64 4.02 -13.27 0.71
C GLY A 64 5.06 -13.56 -0.39
N ALA A 65 6.15 -12.79 -0.44
CA ALA A 65 7.35 -13.10 -1.24
C ALA A 65 8.30 -14.11 -0.53
N ARG A 66 8.21 -14.17 0.82
CA ARG A 66 8.72 -15.11 1.87
C ARG A 66 10.22 -15.43 2.01
N PRO A 67 10.75 -15.71 3.24
CA PRO A 67 10.11 -15.72 4.58
C PRO A 67 10.98 -15.13 5.74
N GLU A 68 10.58 -14.03 6.38
CA GLU A 68 10.88 -13.70 7.81
C GLU A 68 10.50 -12.24 8.10
N ASP A 69 9.35 -12.04 8.73
CA ASP A 69 9.28 -10.97 9.72
C ASP A 69 8.20 -11.34 10.73
N ASP A 70 8.70 -12.05 11.75
CA ASP A 70 8.08 -12.23 13.04
C ASP A 70 7.83 -10.86 13.67
N SER A 71 6.58 -10.43 13.68
CA SER A 71 6.09 -9.60 14.76
C SER A 71 4.90 -10.29 15.40
N LEU A 72 5.17 -11.49 15.91
CA LEU A 72 4.44 -12.00 17.07
C LEU A 72 4.73 -11.06 18.24
N VAL A 73 3.87 -10.06 18.44
CA VAL A 73 3.73 -9.47 19.77
C VAL A 73 3.00 -10.49 20.63
N ALA A 74 3.76 -11.48 21.09
CA ALA A 74 3.47 -12.24 22.29
C ALA A 74 4.34 -11.65 23.41
N ALA A 75 3.76 -10.74 24.18
CA ALA A 75 4.22 -10.34 25.51
C ALA A 75 2.97 -9.79 26.22
N GLY A 76 2.54 -10.25 27.38
CA GLY A 76 3.01 -11.25 28.34
C GLY A 76 2.03 -11.18 29.50
#